data_AF-A0A1W9UBK6-F1
#
_entry.id   AF-A0A1W9UBK6-F1
#
_cell.length_a   1.000
_cell.length_b   1.000
_cell.length_c   1.000
_cell.angle_alpha   90.00
_cell.angle_beta   90.00
_cell.angle_gamma   90.00
#
_symmetry.space_group_name_H-M   'P 1'
#
loop_
_entity.id
_entity.type
_entity.pdbx_description
1 polymer ?
#
loop_
_entity_poly.entity_id
_entity_poly.type
_entity_poly.pdbx_seq_one_letter_code
_entity_poly.pdbx_strand_id
1 'polypeptide(L)'
;MGRVGEEQTIDLITVDWNSDPTPDTPLTVVFYKRHWYSVQEKGEDGRFYWTWEAEDTPVYTTTLTTASDGQAAAAFTPEEGGVYKIAAWGRDELENKVQSSTFMWVSGREYVSWRMENNDRIDLISDKKTYHVGDVAEILVPSPYQGRVQALLTIERGRIIEHKLIALESNSDVIKLPILPDYAPDVFVSLVIVKGMDETNPLSSFKIGYIKLPVSTEEKELVVRLTPDKESYQPREKVTYQIETTDHSGRPVQTELSLDLVDKAVLALAG
;
A
#
# COMPACT_ATOMS: atom_id res chain seq x y z
N MET A 1 -1.31 2.01 7.02
CA MET A 1 -2.55 2.60 7.61
C MET A 1 -2.39 2.62 9.12
N GLY A 2 -2.91 3.62 9.82
CA GLY A 2 -2.88 3.72 11.29
C GLY A 2 -4.26 3.68 11.94
N ARG A 3 -4.28 3.74 13.27
CA ARG A 3 -5.50 3.75 14.10
C ARG A 3 -5.40 4.78 15.22
N VAL A 4 -6.54 5.37 15.56
CA VAL A 4 -6.64 6.29 16.71
C VAL A 4 -6.17 5.60 17.99
N GLY A 5 -5.30 6.27 18.73
CA GLY A 5 -4.76 5.80 20.01
C GLY A 5 -3.68 4.72 19.91
N GLU A 6 -3.32 4.26 18.70
CA GLU A 6 -2.20 3.35 18.48
C GLU A 6 -0.99 4.11 17.95
N GLU A 7 0.18 3.92 18.57
CA GLU A 7 1.43 4.55 18.14
C GLU A 7 1.80 4.12 16.71
N GLN A 8 2.12 5.10 15.88
CA GLN A 8 2.54 4.91 14.49
C GLN A 8 4.01 5.31 14.34
N THR A 9 4.81 4.41 13.80
CA THR A 9 6.23 4.66 13.50
C THR A 9 6.40 5.02 12.03
N ILE A 10 7.14 6.09 11.77
CA ILE A 10 7.49 6.57 10.44
C ILE A 10 8.99 6.44 10.30
N ASP A 11 9.41 5.61 9.35
CA ASP A 11 10.82 5.46 8.99
C ASP A 11 11.26 6.60 8.08
N LEU A 12 12.43 7.14 8.38
CA LEU A 12 13.09 8.19 7.61
C LEU A 12 14.47 7.68 7.19
N ILE A 13 14.89 8.10 6.00
CA ILE A 13 16.25 7.90 5.52
C ILE A 13 16.75 9.17 4.85
N THR A 14 17.98 9.56 5.15
CA THR A 14 18.70 10.60 4.43
C THR A 14 19.70 9.95 3.50
N VAL A 15 19.69 10.37 2.24
CA VAL A 15 20.58 9.86 1.20
C VAL A 15 21.13 11.00 0.35
N ASP A 16 22.29 10.76 -0.26
CA ASP A 16 22.88 11.66 -1.25
C ASP A 16 22.28 11.45 -2.66
N TRP A 17 22.85 12.13 -3.66
CA TRP A 17 22.43 12.02 -5.06
C TRP A 17 22.67 10.63 -5.69
N ASN A 18 23.57 9.82 -5.11
CA ASN A 18 23.83 8.44 -5.53
C ASN A 18 22.95 7.44 -4.78
N SER A 19 22.05 7.92 -3.91
CA SER A 19 21.25 7.11 -2.97
C SER A 19 22.08 6.44 -1.86
N ASP A 20 23.29 6.92 -1.61
CA ASP A 20 24.11 6.45 -0.49
C ASP A 20 23.64 7.11 0.82
N PRO A 21 23.49 6.36 1.93
CA PRO A 21 22.98 6.93 3.18
C PRO A 21 23.88 8.02 3.78
N THR A 22 23.26 9.10 4.24
CA THR A 22 23.94 10.24 4.89
C THR A 22 23.65 10.22 6.39
N PRO A 23 24.63 9.88 7.26
CA PRO A 23 24.41 9.78 8.71
C PRO A 23 24.39 11.15 9.41
N ASP A 24 24.13 11.14 10.72
CA ASP A 24 24.27 12.27 11.65
C ASP A 24 23.53 13.55 11.22
N THR A 25 22.48 13.40 10.42
CA THR A 25 21.74 14.52 9.85
C THR A 25 20.57 14.91 10.76
N PRO A 26 20.53 16.14 11.30
CA PRO A 26 19.41 16.60 12.10
C PRO A 26 18.20 16.88 11.22
N LEU A 27 17.06 16.29 11.56
CA LEU A 27 15.79 16.44 10.89
C LEU A 27 14.73 16.98 11.85
N THR A 28 13.86 17.84 11.34
CA THR A 28 12.60 18.21 11.98
C THR A 28 11.46 17.50 11.26
N VAL A 29 10.65 16.76 12.00
CA VAL A 29 9.46 16.07 11.49
C VAL A 29 8.23 16.74 12.07
N VAL A 30 7.32 17.18 11.20
CA VAL A 30 6.05 17.80 11.56
C VAL A 30 4.92 16.95 11.02
N PHE A 31 4.04 16.55 11.92
CA PHE A 31 2.80 15.85 11.64
C PHE A 31 1.69 16.90 11.53
N TYR A 32 1.09 17.00 10.35
CA TYR A 32 -0.05 17.86 10.09
C TYR A 32 -1.30 17.00 9.99
N LYS A 33 -2.36 17.35 10.73
CA LYS A 33 -3.69 16.81 10.45
C LYS A 33 -4.27 17.59 9.27
N ARG A 34 -4.68 16.87 8.24
CA ARG A 34 -5.29 17.46 7.05
C ARG A 34 -6.81 17.43 7.17
N HIS A 35 -7.41 18.61 7.07
CA HIS A 35 -8.85 18.77 6.94
C HIS A 35 -9.22 19.17 5.52
N TRP A 36 -10.20 18.48 4.94
CA TRP A 36 -10.78 18.84 3.65
C TRP A 36 -12.08 19.61 3.88
N TYR A 37 -12.14 20.84 3.37
CA TYR A 37 -13.38 21.60 3.29
C TYR A 37 -13.96 21.42 1.90
N SER A 38 -14.98 20.58 1.76
CA SER A 38 -15.65 20.33 0.48
C SER A 38 -16.98 21.07 0.41
N VAL A 39 -17.19 21.85 -0.64
CA VAL A 39 -18.42 22.60 -0.89
C VAL A 39 -18.88 22.42 -2.33
N GLN A 40 -20.19 22.54 -2.56
CA GLN A 40 -20.74 22.53 -3.91
C GLN A 40 -20.82 23.94 -4.48
N GLU A 41 -20.18 24.15 -5.63
CA GLU A 41 -20.27 25.38 -6.40
C GLU A 41 -21.11 25.17 -7.66
N LYS A 42 -21.91 26.18 -8.00
CA LYS A 42 -22.72 26.15 -9.22
C LYS A 42 -21.89 26.66 -10.39
N GLY A 43 -21.68 25.79 -11.37
CA GLY A 43 -21.01 26.14 -12.63
C GLY A 43 -21.90 27.00 -13.54
N GLU A 44 -21.28 27.56 -14.59
CA GLU A 44 -21.97 28.36 -15.61
C GLU A 44 -23.05 27.57 -16.36
N ASP A 45 -22.90 26.25 -16.45
CA ASP A 45 -23.86 25.31 -17.02
C ASP A 45 -25.08 25.03 -16.10
N GLY A 46 -25.09 25.65 -14.92
CA GLY A 46 -26.14 25.51 -13.91
C GLY A 46 -26.05 24.22 -13.09
N ARG A 47 -25.04 23.37 -13.31
CA ARG A 47 -24.80 22.16 -12.52
C ARG A 47 -23.96 22.47 -11.29
N PHE A 48 -24.08 21.62 -10.27
CA PHE A 48 -23.28 21.73 -9.06
C PHE A 48 -22.08 20.79 -9.14
N TYR A 49 -20.91 21.31 -8.78
CA TYR A 49 -19.65 20.59 -8.73
C TYR A 49 -19.05 20.71 -7.34
N TRP A 50 -18.51 19.62 -6.81
CA TRP A 50 -17.68 19.64 -5.62
C TRP A 50 -16.37 20.38 -5.92
N THR A 51 -16.08 21.40 -5.13
CA THR A 51 -14.74 21.98 -4.97
C THR A 51 -14.26 21.70 -3.55
N TRP A 52 -12.96 21.80 -3.32
CA TRP A 52 -12.37 21.50 -2.02
C TRP A 52 -11.13 22.35 -1.75
N GLU A 53 -10.93 22.66 -0.47
CA GLU A 53 -9.71 23.27 0.04
C GLU A 53 -9.10 22.36 1.12
N ALA A 54 -7.77 22.26 1.14
CA ALA A 54 -7.04 21.50 2.15
C ALA A 54 -6.42 22.44 3.17
N GLU A 55 -6.72 22.22 4.44
CA GLU A 55 -6.04 22.88 5.56
C GLU A 55 -5.15 21.86 6.28
N ASP A 56 -3.85 22.16 6.38
CA ASP A 56 -2.86 21.34 7.10
C ASP A 56 -2.56 22.01 8.45
N THR A 57 -3.09 21.47 9.55
CA THR A 57 -2.83 21.99 10.91
C THR A 57 -1.73 21.18 11.59
N PRO A 58 -0.62 21.79 12.06
CA PRO A 58 0.42 21.06 12.77
C PRO A 58 -0.13 20.56 14.10
N VAL A 59 -0.01 19.25 14.35
CA VAL A 59 -0.49 18.59 15.58
C VAL A 59 0.63 18.03 16.43
N TYR A 60 1.78 17.72 15.82
CA TYR A 60 2.95 17.23 16.53
C TYR A 60 4.23 17.58 15.78
N THR A 61 5.27 17.99 16.50
CA THR A 61 6.59 18.29 15.94
C THR A 61 7.64 17.60 16.80
N THR A 62 8.59 16.93 16.14
CA THR A 62 9.74 16.32 16.79
C THR A 62 11.02 16.59 16.01
N THR A 63 12.15 16.54 16.70
CA THR A 63 13.48 16.66 16.10
C THR A 63 14.27 15.41 16.41
N LEU A 64 14.93 14.86 15.41
CA LEU A 64 15.71 13.63 15.51
C LEU A 64 16.97 13.75 14.64
N THR A 65 17.93 12.87 14.89
CA THR A 65 19.17 12.80 14.10
C THR A 65 19.27 11.41 13.51
N THR A 66 19.67 11.30 12.25
CA THR A 66 19.86 10.00 11.60
C THR A 66 21.06 9.25 12.18
N ALA A 67 20.93 7.92 12.26
CA ALA A 67 21.98 7.03 12.72
C ALA A 67 23.08 6.84 11.66
N SER A 68 24.08 6.00 11.96
CA SER A 68 25.23 5.75 11.08
C SER A 68 24.88 5.16 9.70
N ASP A 69 23.70 4.55 9.58
CA ASP A 69 23.15 4.02 8.33
C ASP A 69 22.19 5.00 7.63
N GLY A 70 22.18 6.27 8.06
CA GLY A 70 21.32 7.33 7.52
C GLY A 70 19.83 7.18 7.89
N GLN A 71 19.47 6.22 8.75
CA GLN A 71 18.08 5.97 9.11
C GLN A 71 17.69 6.66 10.43
N ALA A 72 16.41 6.97 10.56
CA ALA A 72 15.79 7.36 11.82
C ALA A 72 14.32 6.97 11.84
N ALA A 73 13.71 6.98 13.02
CA ALA A 73 12.29 6.71 13.19
C ALA A 73 11.64 7.81 14.04
N ALA A 74 10.51 8.33 13.56
CA ALA A 74 9.64 9.21 14.34
C ALA A 74 8.39 8.42 14.76
N ALA A 75 8.01 8.55 16.04
CA ALA A 75 6.78 7.96 16.56
C ALA A 75 5.72 9.04 16.80
N PHE A 76 4.46 8.74 16.49
CA PHE A 76 3.32 9.61 16.72
C PHE A 76 2.07 8.78 17.01
N THR A 77 1.32 9.14 18.05
CA THR A 77 0.02 8.52 18.36
C THR A 77 -1.10 9.48 17.96
N PRO A 78 -1.87 9.19 16.90
CA PRO A 78 -2.96 10.05 16.46
C PRO A 78 -4.14 9.98 17.43
N GLU A 79 -4.64 11.14 17.86
CA GLU A 79 -5.81 11.25 18.73
C GLU A 79 -7.14 11.18 17.95
N GLU A 80 -7.10 11.43 16.63
CA GLU A 80 -8.29 11.52 15.78
C GLU A 80 -8.11 10.74 14.46
N GLY A 81 -9.22 10.28 13.88
CA GLY A 81 -9.22 9.67 12.55
C GLY A 81 -9.01 10.74 11.47
N GLY A 82 -8.41 10.36 10.34
CA GLY A 82 -8.16 11.32 9.28
C GLY A 82 -6.96 11.03 8.40
N VAL A 83 -6.67 12.04 7.56
CA VAL A 83 -5.44 12.08 6.76
C VAL A 83 -4.43 12.91 7.53
N TYR A 84 -3.24 12.36 7.74
CA TYR A 84 -2.10 13.06 8.30
C TYR A 84 -1.04 13.22 7.23
N LYS A 85 -0.59 14.46 7.01
CA LYS A 85 0.59 14.75 6.19
C LYS A 85 1.79 14.84 7.10
N ILE A 86 2.82 14.06 6.81
CA ILE A 86 4.01 13.95 7.63
C ILE A 86 5.14 14.54 6.80
N ALA A 87 5.63 15.71 7.20
CA ALA A 87 6.68 16.42 6.49
C ALA A 87 7.94 16.41 7.33
N ALA A 88 9.03 15.90 6.74
CA ALA A 88 10.35 15.95 7.32
C ALA A 88 11.18 16.95 6.53
N TRP A 89 11.94 17.78 7.22
CA TRP A 89 12.90 18.67 6.60
C TRP A 89 14.21 18.73 7.38
N GLY A 90 15.29 18.95 6.64
CA GLY A 90 16.64 19.11 7.15
C GLY A 90 17.40 20.12 6.29
N ARG A 91 18.72 20.18 6.50
CA ARG A 91 19.62 21.03 5.73
C ARG A 91 20.72 20.18 5.12
N ASP A 92 21.10 20.48 3.88
CA ASP A 92 22.27 19.88 3.24
C ASP A 92 23.57 20.55 3.73
N GLU A 93 24.73 20.06 3.26
CA GLU A 93 26.05 20.62 3.59
C GLU A 93 26.23 22.09 3.16
N LEU A 94 25.38 22.57 2.24
CA LEU A 94 25.38 23.93 1.72
C LEU A 94 24.31 24.80 2.40
N GLU A 95 23.71 24.34 3.50
CA GLU A 95 22.66 25.03 4.26
C GLU A 95 21.33 25.25 3.52
N ASN A 96 21.10 24.53 2.41
CA ASN A 96 19.82 24.55 1.72
C ASN A 96 18.80 23.67 2.44
N LYS A 97 17.55 24.14 2.50
CA LYS A 97 16.46 23.35 3.08
C LYS A 97 16.06 22.23 2.11
N VAL A 98 16.17 20.99 2.57
CA VAL A 98 15.65 19.80 1.87
C VAL A 98 14.41 19.31 2.61
N GLN A 99 13.36 18.97 1.88
CA GLN A 99 12.09 18.54 2.46
C GLN A 99 11.48 17.38 1.68
N SER A 100 10.90 16.43 2.41
CA SER A 100 10.08 15.36 1.88
C SER A 100 8.79 15.25 2.69
N SER A 101 7.75 14.66 2.11
CA SER A 101 6.52 14.38 2.84
C SER A 101 5.84 13.13 2.36
N THR A 102 5.16 12.45 3.29
CA THR A 102 4.28 11.32 3.02
C THR A 102 2.92 11.54 3.68
N PHE A 103 1.98 10.65 3.38
CA PHE A 103 0.65 10.66 3.97
C PHE A 103 0.40 9.38 4.75
N MET A 104 -0.33 9.52 5.84
CA MET A 104 -0.83 8.43 6.66
C MET A 104 -2.34 8.58 6.82
N TRP A 105 -3.07 7.49 6.59
CA TRP A 105 -4.50 7.43 6.83
C TRP A 105 -4.75 6.70 8.13
N VAL A 106 -5.50 7.34 9.02
CA VAL A 106 -5.84 6.86 10.36
C VAL A 106 -7.33 6.58 10.42
N SER A 107 -7.68 5.34 10.72
CA SER A 107 -9.07 4.94 10.96
C SER A 107 -9.52 5.37 12.38
N GLY A 108 -10.78 5.77 12.51
CA GLY A 108 -11.38 6.20 13.76
C GLY A 108 -12.86 5.82 13.84
N ARG A 109 -13.51 6.08 14.97
CA ARG A 109 -14.98 5.89 15.10
C ARG A 109 -15.77 7.15 14.80
N GLU A 110 -15.13 8.30 15.00
CA GLU A 110 -15.74 9.60 14.74
C GLU A 110 -15.76 9.90 13.24
N TYR A 111 -16.58 10.87 12.86
CA TYR A 111 -16.68 11.30 11.47
C TYR A 111 -15.35 11.87 10.98
N VAL A 112 -14.91 11.43 9.80
CA VAL A 112 -13.71 11.95 9.14
C VAL A 112 -14.10 12.75 7.90
N SER A 113 -13.56 13.98 7.77
CA SER A 113 -13.74 14.78 6.57
C SER A 113 -12.84 14.30 5.43
N TRP A 114 -13.35 13.40 4.61
CA TRP A 114 -12.68 12.96 3.39
C TRP A 114 -12.91 13.95 2.24
N ARG A 115 -11.93 14.06 1.34
CA ARG A 115 -12.05 14.88 0.13
C ARG A 115 -13.21 14.38 -0.73
N MET A 116 -14.12 15.28 -1.09
CA MET A 116 -15.17 14.97 -2.06
C MET A 116 -14.71 15.29 -3.49
N GLU A 117 -15.00 14.39 -4.41
CA GLU A 117 -14.70 14.55 -5.84
C GLU A 117 -15.98 14.46 -6.69
N ASN A 118 -15.89 14.93 -7.94
CA ASN A 118 -16.99 14.89 -8.92
C ASN A 118 -17.09 13.55 -9.66
N ASN A 119 -16.65 12.46 -9.04
CA ASN A 119 -16.74 11.11 -9.60
C ASN A 119 -17.34 10.15 -8.57
N ASP A 120 -17.65 8.94 -9.02
CA ASP A 120 -18.22 7.89 -8.17
C ASP A 120 -17.15 6.94 -7.61
N ARG A 121 -15.90 7.39 -7.48
CA ARG A 121 -14.81 6.58 -6.95
C ARG A 121 -14.47 6.94 -5.51
N ILE A 122 -13.98 5.95 -4.78
CA ILE A 122 -13.28 6.12 -3.51
C ILE A 122 -11.97 5.32 -3.56
N ASP A 123 -10.94 5.85 -2.94
CA ASP A 123 -9.67 5.13 -2.80
C ASP A 123 -9.74 4.29 -1.52
N LEU A 124 -9.70 2.97 -1.67
CA LEU A 124 -9.52 2.06 -0.53
C LEU A 124 -8.04 2.10 -0.13
N ILE A 125 -7.75 2.02 1.18
CA ILE A 125 -6.38 2.08 1.69
C ILE A 125 -6.04 0.81 2.43
N SER A 126 -4.98 0.13 2.00
CA SER A 126 -4.47 -1.06 2.66
C SER A 126 -3.47 -0.72 3.77
N ASP A 127 -3.38 -1.59 4.78
CA ASP A 127 -2.39 -1.44 5.85
C ASP A 127 -0.97 -1.79 5.40
N LYS A 128 -0.81 -2.78 4.52
CA LYS A 128 0.47 -3.20 3.93
C LYS A 128 0.53 -3.00 2.41
N LYS A 129 1.76 -2.96 1.88
CA LYS A 129 2.06 -2.93 0.44
C LYS A 129 2.00 -4.31 -0.22
N THR A 130 2.36 -5.36 0.52
CA THR A 130 2.36 -6.75 0.10
C THR A 130 1.94 -7.62 1.27
N TYR A 131 1.26 -8.74 0.98
CA TYR A 131 0.80 -9.69 1.98
C TYR A 131 1.41 -11.07 1.76
N HIS A 132 1.50 -11.84 2.82
CA HIS A 132 1.77 -13.27 2.77
C HIS A 132 0.48 -14.05 3.00
N VAL A 133 0.46 -15.30 2.58
CA VAL A 133 -0.62 -16.22 2.91
C VAL A 133 -0.73 -16.34 4.44
N GLY A 134 -1.96 -16.26 4.96
CA GLY A 134 -2.22 -16.24 6.40
C GLY A 134 -2.24 -14.86 7.04
N ASP A 135 -1.77 -13.80 6.35
CA ASP A 135 -2.01 -12.43 6.78
C ASP A 135 -3.52 -12.11 6.82
N VAL A 136 -3.90 -11.10 7.60
CA VAL A 136 -5.21 -10.45 7.50
C VAL A 136 -4.99 -9.03 7.00
N ALA A 137 -5.42 -8.75 5.78
CA ALA A 137 -5.39 -7.40 5.24
C ALA A 137 -6.43 -6.53 5.93
N GLU A 138 -6.03 -5.33 6.33
CA GLU A 138 -6.91 -4.31 6.86
C GLU A 138 -7.06 -3.19 5.84
N ILE A 139 -8.30 -2.98 5.41
CA ILE A 139 -8.63 -2.09 4.30
C ILE A 139 -9.56 -1.00 4.82
N LEU A 140 -9.03 0.21 4.98
CA LEU A 140 -9.81 1.39 5.32
C LEU A 140 -10.70 1.81 4.14
N VAL A 141 -11.94 2.15 4.47
CA VAL A 141 -12.96 2.65 3.55
C VAL A 141 -13.26 4.13 3.85
N PRO A 142 -12.71 5.08 3.08
CA PRO A 142 -13.04 6.50 3.17
C PRO A 142 -14.39 6.78 2.51
N SER A 143 -15.48 6.49 3.22
CA SER A 143 -16.82 6.72 2.69
C SER A 143 -17.17 8.22 2.80
N PRO A 144 -17.66 8.87 1.73
CA PRO A 144 -18.12 10.26 1.82
C PRO A 144 -19.52 10.38 2.45
N TYR A 145 -20.17 9.26 2.79
CA TYR A 145 -21.52 9.25 3.33
C TYR A 145 -21.53 9.34 4.85
N GLN A 146 -22.49 10.12 5.37
CA GLN A 146 -22.78 10.15 6.79
C GLN A 146 -23.72 9.00 7.19
N GLY A 147 -23.50 8.47 8.39
CA GLY A 147 -24.30 7.40 8.96
C GLY A 147 -24.08 6.03 8.30
N ARG A 148 -24.90 5.07 8.72
CA ARG A 148 -24.79 3.68 8.30
C ARG A 148 -25.21 3.50 6.84
N VAL A 149 -24.40 2.77 6.07
CA VAL A 149 -24.67 2.46 4.65
C VAL A 149 -24.48 0.97 4.36
N GLN A 150 -25.17 0.49 3.32
CA GLN A 150 -24.97 -0.86 2.81
C GLN A 150 -23.97 -0.83 1.67
N ALA A 151 -23.11 -1.85 1.62
CA ALA A 151 -22.12 -1.99 0.56
C ALA A 151 -22.03 -3.45 0.09
N LEU A 152 -21.83 -3.63 -1.22
CA LEU A 152 -21.48 -4.91 -1.82
C LEU A 152 -19.96 -5.00 -1.89
N LEU A 153 -19.39 -5.91 -1.12
CA LEU A 153 -17.98 -6.29 -1.15
C LEU A 153 -17.80 -7.49 -2.08
N THR A 154 -16.86 -7.42 -3.00
CA THR A 154 -16.42 -8.57 -3.80
C THR A 154 -14.91 -8.76 -3.71
N ILE A 155 -14.51 -10.03 -3.71
CA ILE A 155 -13.11 -10.47 -3.79
C ILE A 155 -12.93 -11.16 -5.14
N GLU A 156 -11.96 -10.69 -5.93
CA GLU A 156 -11.89 -10.99 -7.36
C GLU A 156 -10.47 -11.32 -7.82
N ARG A 157 -10.36 -12.30 -8.73
CA ARG A 157 -9.16 -12.54 -9.53
C ARG A 157 -9.52 -13.31 -10.80
N GLY A 158 -9.66 -12.61 -11.92
CA GLY A 158 -10.17 -13.16 -13.20
C GLY A 158 -11.65 -13.59 -13.18
N ARG A 159 -12.22 -13.81 -11.99
CA ARG A 159 -13.63 -14.05 -11.68
C ARG A 159 -13.93 -13.54 -10.27
N ILE A 160 -15.21 -13.43 -9.92
CA ILE A 160 -15.64 -13.22 -8.53
C ILE A 160 -15.38 -14.50 -7.75
N ILE A 161 -14.54 -14.41 -6.72
CA ILE A 161 -14.24 -15.48 -5.78
C ILE A 161 -15.30 -15.51 -4.68
N GLU A 162 -15.58 -14.34 -4.10
CA GLU A 162 -16.53 -14.16 -3.01
C GLU A 162 -17.29 -12.84 -3.19
N HIS A 163 -18.54 -12.81 -2.72
CA HIS A 163 -19.31 -11.57 -2.59
C HIS A 163 -20.09 -11.57 -1.27
N LYS A 164 -20.20 -10.40 -0.64
CA LYS A 164 -20.95 -10.18 0.60
C LYS A 164 -21.61 -8.81 0.61
N LEU A 165 -22.82 -8.75 1.14
CA LEU A 165 -23.41 -7.48 1.59
C LEU A 165 -22.91 -7.21 3.00
N ILE A 166 -22.31 -6.03 3.20
CA ILE A 166 -21.82 -5.55 4.49
C ILE A 166 -22.49 -4.23 4.82
N ALA A 167 -22.60 -3.93 6.11
CA ALA A 167 -22.96 -2.60 6.57
C ALA A 167 -21.68 -1.88 7.03
N LEU A 168 -21.51 -0.64 6.56
CA LEU A 168 -20.52 0.28 7.11
C LEU A 168 -21.23 1.13 8.15
N GLU A 169 -20.76 1.09 9.39
CA GLU A 169 -21.34 1.80 10.53
C GLU A 169 -20.80 3.23 10.65
N SER A 170 -19.54 3.44 10.25
CA SER A 170 -18.93 4.77 10.15
C SER A 170 -18.43 5.06 8.74
N ASN A 171 -18.00 6.30 8.53
CA ASN A 171 -17.45 6.73 7.26
C ASN A 171 -15.93 6.44 7.14
N SER A 172 -15.34 5.74 8.11
CA SER A 172 -13.93 5.33 8.14
C SER A 172 -13.72 3.88 8.59
N ASP A 173 -14.69 3.02 8.26
CA ASP A 173 -14.68 1.60 8.62
C ASP A 173 -13.52 0.83 7.98
N VAL A 174 -13.08 -0.23 8.66
CA VAL A 174 -11.98 -1.09 8.23
C VAL A 174 -12.50 -2.50 7.92
N ILE A 175 -12.34 -2.94 6.68
CA ILE A 175 -12.64 -4.30 6.25
C ILE A 175 -11.44 -5.18 6.59
N LYS A 176 -11.70 -6.35 7.18
CA LYS A 176 -10.68 -7.37 7.47
C LYS A 176 -10.81 -8.53 6.49
N LEU A 177 -9.77 -8.79 5.71
CA LEU A 177 -9.73 -9.84 4.70
C LEU A 177 -8.58 -10.81 4.99
N PRO A 178 -8.86 -12.04 5.47
CA PRO A 178 -7.86 -13.09 5.54
C PRO A 178 -7.31 -13.43 4.15
N ILE A 179 -5.99 -13.43 4.01
CA ILE A 179 -5.29 -13.70 2.75
C ILE A 179 -5.09 -15.21 2.58
N LEU A 180 -5.71 -15.75 1.54
CA LEU A 180 -5.73 -17.19 1.25
C LEU A 180 -4.64 -17.58 0.23
N PRO A 181 -4.19 -18.85 0.20
CA PRO A 181 -3.22 -19.31 -0.79
C PRO A 181 -3.66 -19.07 -2.24
N ASP A 182 -4.96 -19.19 -2.48
CA ASP A 182 -5.59 -18.98 -3.77
C ASP A 182 -5.70 -17.51 -4.17
N TYR A 183 -5.08 -16.58 -3.42
CA TYR A 183 -4.98 -15.15 -3.77
C TYR A 183 -3.65 -14.79 -4.41
N ALA A 184 -2.60 -15.61 -4.33
CA ALA A 184 -1.33 -15.35 -5.02
C ALA A 184 -1.46 -15.41 -6.56
N PRO A 185 -0.87 -14.48 -7.34
CA PRO A 185 0.10 -13.45 -6.92
C PRO A 185 -0.54 -12.11 -6.49
N ASP A 186 -1.83 -11.94 -6.71
CA ASP A 186 -2.59 -10.78 -6.28
C ASP A 186 -4.10 -11.07 -6.25
N VAL A 187 -4.81 -10.31 -5.44
CA VAL A 187 -6.27 -10.33 -5.38
C VAL A 187 -6.81 -8.91 -5.39
N PHE A 188 -7.99 -8.73 -5.98
CA PHE A 188 -8.67 -7.45 -6.01
C PHE A 188 -9.85 -7.43 -5.06
N VAL A 189 -10.03 -6.29 -4.40
CA VAL A 189 -11.16 -6.03 -3.51
C VAL A 189 -11.96 -4.88 -4.09
N SER A 190 -13.22 -5.14 -4.42
CA SER A 190 -14.18 -4.13 -4.87
C SER A 190 -15.19 -3.84 -3.77
N LEU A 191 -15.57 -2.58 -3.63
CA LEU A 191 -16.62 -2.17 -2.72
C LEU A 191 -17.57 -1.19 -3.42
N VAL A 192 -18.83 -1.57 -3.56
CA VAL A 192 -19.88 -0.69 -4.09
C VAL A 192 -20.78 -0.27 -2.93
N ILE A 193 -20.71 1.00 -2.56
CA ILE A 193 -21.54 1.60 -1.51
C ILE A 193 -22.75 2.24 -2.17
N VAL A 194 -23.96 1.95 -1.67
CA VAL A 194 -25.20 2.57 -2.16
C VAL A 194 -25.82 3.40 -1.04
N LYS A 195 -26.08 4.68 -1.32
CA LYS A 195 -26.71 5.62 -0.39
C LYS A 195 -28.07 6.05 -0.91
N GLY A 196 -29.11 5.73 -0.14
CA GLY A 196 -30.47 6.23 -0.37
C GLY A 196 -30.61 7.72 -0.03
N MET A 197 -31.78 8.27 -0.36
CA MET A 197 -32.09 9.67 -0.06
C MET A 197 -32.33 9.87 1.44
N ASP A 198 -31.72 10.90 2.02
CA ASP A 198 -32.05 11.42 3.36
C ASP A 198 -31.64 12.90 3.48
N GLU A 199 -31.70 13.47 4.69
CA GLU A 199 -31.35 14.88 4.96
C GLU A 199 -29.91 15.22 4.56
N THR A 200 -28.98 14.28 4.68
CA THR A 200 -27.55 14.47 4.35
C THR A 200 -27.24 14.19 2.88
N ASN A 201 -28.13 13.47 2.19
CA ASN A 201 -27.94 13.03 0.81
C ASN A 201 -29.28 13.10 0.08
N PRO A 202 -29.68 14.27 -0.46
CA PRO A 202 -31.01 14.49 -1.01
C PRO A 202 -31.28 13.72 -2.32
N LEU A 203 -30.24 13.27 -3.01
CA LEU A 203 -30.32 12.43 -4.21
C LEU A 203 -29.63 11.10 -3.95
N SER A 204 -30.26 9.98 -4.31
CA SER A 204 -29.60 8.68 -4.23
C SER A 204 -28.31 8.67 -5.03
N SER A 205 -27.25 8.12 -4.45
CA SER A 205 -25.94 8.07 -5.08
C SER A 205 -25.22 6.78 -4.71
N PHE A 206 -24.12 6.50 -5.40
CA PHE A 206 -23.25 5.38 -5.09
C PHE A 206 -21.78 5.79 -5.18
N LYS A 207 -20.92 4.96 -4.59
CA LYS A 207 -19.46 5.05 -4.70
C LYS A 207 -18.86 3.68 -4.90
N ILE A 208 -17.78 3.60 -5.67
CA ILE A 208 -17.06 2.38 -6.00
C ILE A 208 -15.61 2.53 -5.60
N GLY A 209 -15.13 1.64 -4.72
CA GLY A 209 -13.73 1.49 -4.38
C GLY A 209 -13.16 0.22 -4.98
N TYR A 210 -11.91 0.26 -5.45
CA TYR A 210 -11.22 -0.91 -5.98
C TYR A 210 -9.75 -0.85 -5.58
N ILE A 211 -9.22 -1.93 -5.02
CA ILE A 211 -7.81 -2.04 -4.63
C ILE A 211 -7.23 -3.40 -5.01
N LYS A 212 -6.01 -3.37 -5.54
CA LYS A 212 -5.18 -4.55 -5.75
C LYS A 212 -4.35 -4.80 -4.49
N LEU A 213 -4.40 -6.02 -3.97
CA LEU A 213 -3.55 -6.49 -2.89
C LEU A 213 -2.52 -7.48 -3.46
N PRO A 214 -1.24 -7.11 -3.56
CA PRO A 214 -0.18 -8.03 -3.92
C PRO A 214 -0.03 -9.11 -2.85
N VAL A 215 0.07 -10.37 -3.26
CA VAL A 215 0.23 -11.53 -2.38
C VAL A 215 1.48 -12.30 -2.80
N SER A 216 2.38 -12.56 -1.85
CA SER A 216 3.64 -13.26 -2.09
C SER A 216 3.40 -14.61 -2.78
N THR A 217 4.23 -14.91 -3.78
CA THR A 217 4.27 -16.19 -4.48
C THR A 217 5.23 -17.18 -3.87
N GLU A 218 5.89 -16.84 -2.76
CA GLU A 218 6.93 -17.67 -2.11
C GLU A 218 6.47 -19.11 -1.94
N GLU A 219 5.23 -19.35 -1.47
CA GLU A 219 4.72 -20.71 -1.29
C GLU A 219 4.60 -21.53 -2.59
N LYS A 220 4.53 -20.85 -3.74
CA LYS A 220 4.41 -21.42 -5.09
C LYS A 220 5.74 -21.46 -5.84
N GLU A 221 6.82 -20.92 -5.28
CA GLU A 221 8.13 -20.96 -5.90
C GLU A 221 8.77 -22.34 -5.78
N LEU A 222 9.47 -22.75 -6.83
CA LEU A 222 10.30 -23.94 -6.85
C LEU A 222 11.76 -23.53 -6.76
N VAL A 223 12.48 -24.11 -5.80
CA VAL A 223 13.93 -23.96 -5.70
C VAL A 223 14.57 -25.06 -6.53
N VAL A 224 15.19 -24.67 -7.64
CA VAL A 224 15.91 -25.59 -8.54
C VAL A 224 17.41 -25.42 -8.34
N ARG A 225 18.09 -26.49 -7.93
CA ARG A 225 19.56 -26.54 -7.80
C ARG A 225 20.13 -27.44 -8.88
N LEU A 226 21.07 -26.91 -9.66
CA LEU A 226 21.83 -27.68 -10.64
C LEU A 226 23.27 -27.83 -10.14
N THR A 227 23.72 -29.07 -9.98
CA THR A 227 25.07 -29.39 -9.54
C THR A 227 25.78 -30.19 -10.63
N PRO A 228 26.84 -29.64 -11.26
CA PRO A 228 27.62 -30.38 -12.24
C PRO A 228 28.45 -31.48 -11.56
N ASP A 229 28.78 -32.54 -12.30
CA ASP A 229 29.69 -33.58 -11.81
C ASP A 229 31.15 -33.09 -11.73
N LYS A 230 31.50 -32.03 -12.47
CA LYS A 230 32.83 -31.39 -12.50
C LYS A 230 32.76 -29.87 -12.59
N GLU A 231 33.78 -29.18 -12.10
CA GLU A 231 33.89 -27.73 -12.20
C GLU A 231 34.23 -27.23 -13.62
N SER A 232 34.91 -28.04 -14.43
CA SER A 232 35.30 -27.67 -15.79
C SER A 232 35.29 -28.88 -16.72
N TYR A 233 35.09 -28.61 -18.01
CA TYR A 233 34.95 -29.62 -19.05
C TYR A 233 35.80 -29.26 -20.26
N GLN A 234 36.29 -30.27 -20.96
CA GLN A 234 36.97 -30.12 -22.24
C GLN A 234 35.97 -30.18 -23.41
N PRO A 235 36.32 -29.64 -24.59
CA PRO A 235 35.49 -29.78 -25.78
C PRO A 235 35.14 -31.25 -26.07
N ARG A 236 33.85 -31.52 -26.31
CA ARG A 236 33.26 -32.87 -26.54
C ARG A 236 33.19 -33.76 -25.31
N GLU A 237 33.55 -33.28 -24.13
CA GLU A 237 33.32 -34.02 -22.89
C GLU A 237 31.82 -34.12 -22.58
N LYS A 238 31.40 -35.26 -22.03
CA LYS A 238 30.02 -35.46 -21.58
C LYS A 238 29.85 -34.78 -20.22
N VAL A 239 28.88 -33.88 -20.15
CA VAL A 239 28.51 -33.17 -18.93
C VAL A 239 27.33 -33.89 -18.25
N THR A 240 27.39 -34.07 -16.94
CA THR A 240 26.28 -34.60 -16.15
C THR A 240 25.89 -33.58 -15.08
N TYR A 241 24.60 -33.21 -15.03
CA TYR A 241 24.05 -32.38 -13.96
C TYR A 241 23.12 -33.20 -13.08
N GLN A 242 23.32 -33.10 -11.78
CA GLN A 242 22.29 -33.44 -10.81
C GLN A 242 21.35 -32.26 -10.67
N ILE A 243 20.04 -32.52 -10.79
CA ILE A 243 19.00 -31.51 -10.60
C ILE A 243 18.19 -31.89 -9.38
N GLU A 244 18.13 -30.99 -8.42
CA GLU A 244 17.27 -31.09 -7.26
C GLU A 244 16.20 -30.01 -7.35
N THR A 245 14.94 -30.38 -7.12
CA THR A 245 13.84 -29.43 -7.06
C THR A 245 13.07 -29.61 -5.76
N THR A 246 12.93 -28.51 -5.03
CA THR A 246 12.23 -28.48 -3.74
C THR A 246 11.19 -27.36 -3.74
N ASP A 247 10.17 -27.51 -2.89
CA ASP A 247 9.25 -26.42 -2.59
C ASP A 247 9.93 -25.38 -1.68
N HIS A 248 9.25 -24.28 -1.39
CA HIS A 248 9.72 -23.24 -0.47
C HIS A 248 10.05 -23.77 0.94
N SER A 249 9.49 -24.91 1.34
CA SER A 249 9.76 -25.58 2.62
C SER A 249 10.94 -26.57 2.55
N GLY A 250 11.62 -26.67 1.40
CA GLY A 250 12.74 -27.58 1.18
C GLY A 250 12.34 -29.04 0.95
N ARG A 251 11.05 -29.34 0.73
CA ARG A 251 10.59 -30.71 0.46
C ARG A 251 10.72 -31.02 -1.03
N PRO A 252 11.20 -32.23 -1.40
CA PRO A 252 11.26 -32.63 -2.80
C PRO A 252 9.88 -32.59 -3.46
N VAL A 253 9.81 -32.07 -4.69
CA VAL A 253 8.55 -32.00 -5.44
C VAL A 253 8.68 -32.78 -6.75
N GLN A 254 7.58 -33.40 -7.17
CA GLN A 254 7.47 -33.89 -8.54
C GLN A 254 7.09 -32.72 -9.45
N THR A 255 7.90 -32.44 -10.47
CA THR A 255 7.69 -31.34 -11.41
C THR A 255 8.12 -31.72 -12.82
N GLU A 256 7.81 -30.86 -13.78
CA GLU A 256 8.33 -30.90 -15.14
C GLU A 256 9.44 -29.85 -15.29
N LEU A 257 10.51 -30.20 -16.01
CA LEU A 257 11.67 -29.34 -16.23
C LEU A 257 11.97 -29.26 -17.72
N SER A 258 12.30 -28.05 -18.18
CA SER A 258 12.90 -27.82 -19.49
C SER A 258 14.33 -27.32 -19.29
N LEU A 259 15.27 -27.87 -20.04
CA LEU A 259 16.69 -27.53 -19.94
C LEU A 259 17.16 -26.96 -21.27
N ASP A 260 17.90 -25.85 -21.19
CA ASP A 260 18.58 -25.25 -22.33
C ASP A 260 20.04 -24.98 -21.97
N LEU A 261 20.94 -25.12 -22.94
CA LEU A 261 22.37 -24.90 -22.79
C LEU A 261 22.82 -23.92 -23.88
N VAL A 262 23.10 -22.69 -23.46
CA VAL A 262 23.43 -21.58 -24.36
C VAL A 262 24.85 -21.08 -24.15
N ASP A 263 25.47 -20.59 -25.23
CA ASP A 263 26.75 -19.90 -25.16
C ASP A 263 26.60 -18.53 -24.47
N LYS A 264 27.50 -18.21 -23.54
CA LYS A 264 27.45 -16.97 -22.76
C LYS A 264 27.54 -15.72 -23.64
N ALA A 265 28.27 -15.76 -24.76
CA ALA A 265 28.39 -14.62 -25.68
C ALA A 265 27.06 -14.32 -26.38
N VAL A 266 26.25 -15.34 -26.66
CA VAL A 266 24.90 -15.16 -27.23
C VAL A 266 23.97 -14.55 -26.20
N LEU A 267 24.02 -15.04 -24.95
CA LEU A 267 23.20 -14.49 -23.85
C LEU A 267 23.52 -13.02 -23.55
N ALA A 268 24.78 -12.63 -23.64
CA ALA A 268 25.24 -11.27 -23.34
C ALA A 268 24.80 -10.21 -24.38
N LEU A 269 24.32 -10.61 -25.56
CA LEU A 269 23.83 -9.69 -26.59
C LEU A 269 22.36 -9.28 -26.40
N ALA A 270 21.62 -10.02 -25.58
CA ALA A 270 20.19 -9.82 -25.34
C ALA A 270 19.87 -9.07 -24.03
N GLY A 271 20.91 -8.65 -23.29
CA GLY A 271 20.82 -7.94 -22.01
C GLY A 271 21.15 -6.46 -22.14
#